data_AF-A0A2W6BNT3-F1
#
_entry.id   AF-A0A2W6BNT3-F1
#
_cell.length_a   1.000
_cell.length_b   1.000
_cell.length_c   1.000
_cell.angle_alpha   90.00
_cell.angle_beta   90.00
_cell.angle_gamma   90.00
#
_symmetry.space_group_name_H-M   'P 1'
#
loop_
_entity.id
_entity.type
_entity.pdbx_description
1 polymer ?
#
loop_
_entity_poly.entity_id
_entity_poly.type
_entity_poly.pdbx_seq_one_letter_code
_entity_poly.pdbx_strand_id
1 'polypeptide(L)'
;MHRTKVRVVEDVLDANNTIARANREDFDRADVTVLNLMSAPGAGKTSLLERALHPVLADGTRVGVLEGDVQGSMDADRLATLHVPVVQLNTDNGFGGECHLDAN
;
A
#
# COMPACT_ATOMS: atom_id res chain seq x y z
N MET A 1 31.76 -20.10 15.49
CA MET A 1 30.30 -19.91 15.48
C MET A 1 30.00 -18.48 15.92
N HIS A 2 29.89 -17.54 14.98
CA HIS A 2 29.58 -16.14 15.29
C HIS A 2 28.08 -16.00 15.59
N ARG A 3 27.72 -15.56 16.81
CA ARG A 3 26.35 -15.20 17.18
C ARG A 3 26.14 -13.71 16.89
N THR A 4 25.41 -13.40 15.83
CA THR A 4 24.92 -12.04 15.58
C THR A 4 23.74 -11.79 16.52
N LYS A 5 23.85 -10.77 17.39
CA LYS A 5 22.71 -10.28 18.18
C LYS A 5 21.92 -9.32 17.29
N VAL A 6 20.74 -9.73 16.85
CA VAL A 6 19.78 -8.84 16.18
C VAL A 6 18.98 -8.14 17.27
N ARG A 7 18.95 -6.81 17.24
CA ARG A 7 18.11 -6.01 18.14
C ARG A 7 16.74 -5.89 17.47
N VAL A 8 15.76 -6.65 17.97
CA VAL A 8 14.36 -6.53 17.53
C VAL A 8 13.77 -5.33 18.25
N VAL A 9 13.23 -4.37 17.51
CA VAL A 9 12.58 -3.18 18.08
C VAL A 9 11.09 -3.48 18.19
N GLU A 10 10.69 -4.20 19.25
CA GLU A 10 9.29 -4.61 19.47
C GLU A 10 8.34 -3.39 19.57
N ASP A 11 8.80 -2.28 20.17
CA ASP A 11 8.02 -1.07 20.39
C ASP A 11 7.50 -0.41 19.08
N VAL A 12 8.24 -0.53 17.98
CA VAL A 12 7.86 0.08 16.68
C VAL A 12 6.68 -0.67 16.05
N LEU A 13 6.64 -2.00 16.20
CA LEU A 13 5.55 -2.82 15.66
C LEU A 13 4.24 -2.56 16.41
N ASP A 14 4.30 -2.36 17.73
CA ASP A 14 3.13 -2.07 18.55
C ASP A 14 2.52 -0.69 18.26
N ALA A 15 3.36 0.31 18.01
CA ALA A 15 2.91 1.62 17.55
C ALA A 15 2.20 1.53 16.18
N ASN A 16 2.81 0.84 15.21
CA ASN A 16 2.22 0.63 13.89
C ASN A 16 0.90 -0.14 13.96
N ASN A 17 0.81 -1.20 14.78
CA ASN A 17 -0.42 -1.97 14.96
C ASN A 17 -1.55 -1.13 15.57
N THR A 18 -1.21 -0.19 16.46
CA THR A 18 -2.18 0.73 17.06
C THR A 18 -2.79 1.65 16.00
N ILE A 19 -1.95 2.21 15.12
CA ILE A 19 -2.41 3.09 14.04
C ILE A 19 -3.16 2.29 12.98
N ALA A 20 -2.69 1.11 12.61
CA ALA A 20 -3.36 0.22 11.66
C ALA A 20 -4.77 -0.16 12.13
N ARG A 21 -4.99 -0.30 13.44
CA ARG A 21 -6.33 -0.52 14.02
C ARG A 21 -7.22 0.72 13.84
N ALA A 22 -6.70 1.92 14.11
CA ALA A 22 -7.45 3.16 13.88
C ALA A 22 -7.84 3.33 12.40
N ASN A 23 -6.91 3.07 11.48
CA ASN A 23 -7.20 3.11 10.03
C ASN A 23 -8.32 2.13 9.67
N ARG A 24 -8.30 0.91 10.23
CA ARG A 24 -9.36 -0.08 10.01
C ARG A 24 -10.71 0.41 10.52
N GLU A 25 -10.77 0.97 11.73
CA GLU A 25 -12.00 1.54 12.28
C GLU A 25 -12.55 2.69 11.42
N ASP A 26 -11.67 3.49 10.82
CA ASP A 26 -12.05 4.56 9.90
C ASP A 26 -12.59 4.02 8.57
N PHE A 27 -11.96 3.00 7.99
CA PHE A 27 -12.46 2.34 6.78
C PHE A 27 -13.79 1.61 7.01
N ASP A 28 -13.93 0.92 8.14
CA ASP A 28 -15.17 0.23 8.53
C ASP A 28 -16.31 1.23 8.71
N ARG A 29 -16.04 2.38 9.35
CA ARG A 29 -17.03 3.46 9.53
C ARG A 29 -17.43 4.11 8.21
N ALA A 30 -16.53 4.11 7.22
CA ALA A 30 -16.80 4.61 5.87
C ALA A 30 -17.44 3.56 4.94
N ASP A 31 -17.66 2.33 5.41
CA ASP A 31 -18.13 1.19 4.61
C ASP A 31 -17.24 0.92 3.39
N VAL A 32 -15.91 0.99 3.58
CA VAL A 32 -14.91 0.79 2.53
C VAL A 32 -14.13 -0.49 2.79
N THR A 33 -14.21 -1.43 1.84
CA THR A 33 -13.31 -2.60 1.85
C THR A 33 -11.93 -2.20 1.32
N VAL A 34 -10.89 -2.43 2.12
CA VAL A 34 -9.49 -2.14 1.74
C VAL A 34 -8.70 -3.43 1.56
N LEU A 35 -7.90 -3.49 0.49
CA LEU A 35 -7.03 -4.62 0.15
C LEU A 35 -5.58 -4.14 0.15
N ASN A 36 -4.73 -4.79 0.95
CA ASN A 36 -3.28 -4.58 0.90
C ASN A 36 -2.63 -5.61 -0.04
N LEU A 37 -2.09 -5.16 -1.16
CA LEU A 37 -1.43 -6.00 -2.15
C LEU A 37 0.09 -5.81 -2.08
N MET A 38 0.77 -6.78 -1.47
CA MET A 38 2.24 -6.81 -1.36
C MET A 38 2.84 -7.83 -2.33
N SER A 39 3.99 -7.49 -2.92
CA SER A 39 4.74 -8.41 -3.78
C SER A 39 6.23 -8.06 -3.82
N ALA A 40 7.06 -8.96 -4.33
CA ALA A 40 8.43 -8.62 -4.70
C ALA A 40 8.47 -7.60 -5.86
N PRO A 41 9.55 -6.80 -6.02
CA PRO A 41 9.74 -5.94 -7.18
C PRO A 41 9.64 -6.73 -8.48
N GLY A 42 8.92 -6.19 -9.47
CA GLY A 42 8.77 -6.83 -10.79
C GLY A 42 7.85 -8.05 -10.83
N ALA A 43 7.22 -8.46 -9.72
CA ALA A 43 6.29 -9.60 -9.69
C ALA A 43 4.96 -9.37 -10.45
N GLY A 44 4.76 -8.16 -10.99
CA GLY A 44 3.61 -7.84 -11.84
C GLY A 44 2.39 -7.26 -11.11
N LYS A 45 2.56 -6.71 -9.90
CA LYS A 45 1.50 -6.03 -9.12
C LYS A 45 0.67 -5.07 -9.97
N THR A 46 1.32 -4.14 -10.67
CA THR A 46 0.65 -3.12 -11.48
C THR A 46 -0.16 -3.74 -12.62
N SER A 47 0.41 -4.72 -13.33
CA SER A 47 -0.29 -5.42 -14.40
C SER A 47 -1.44 -6.31 -13.91
N LEU A 48 -1.35 -6.83 -12.68
CA LEU A 48 -2.47 -7.51 -12.04
C LEU A 48 -3.61 -6.52 -11.75
N LEU A 49 -3.30 -5.36 -11.17
CA LEU A 49 -4.30 -4.32 -10.89
C LEU A 49 -4.98 -3.81 -12.16
N GLU A 50 -4.22 -3.50 -13.22
CA GLU A 50 -4.76 -3.08 -14.52
C GLU A 50 -5.81 -4.06 -15.07
N ARG A 51 -5.56 -5.37 -14.93
CA ARG A 51 -6.46 -6.42 -15.43
C ARG A 51 -7.62 -6.70 -14.48
N ALA A 52 -7.37 -6.67 -13.18
CA ALA A 52 -8.38 -7.00 -12.16
C ALA A 52 -9.41 -5.89 -11.98
N LEU A 53 -9.00 -4.62 -12.16
CA LEU A 53 -9.89 -3.48 -11.97
C LEU A 53 -10.87 -3.28 -13.13
N HIS A 54 -10.49 -3.63 -14.36
CA HIS A 54 -11.36 -3.44 -15.52
C HIS A 54 -12.78 -4.05 -15.38
N PRO A 55 -12.96 -5.34 -15.00
CA PRO A 55 -14.30 -5.89 -14.79
C PRO A 55 -15.02 -5.25 -13.60
N VAL A 56 -14.31 -4.96 -12.50
CA VAL A 56 -14.88 -4.35 -11.29
C VAL A 56 -15.46 -2.96 -11.57
N LEU A 57 -14.76 -2.17 -12.38
CA LEU A 57 -15.21 -0.86 -12.83
C LEU A 57 -16.38 -0.96 -13.81
N ALA A 58 -16.38 -1.97 -14.68
CA ALA A 58 -17.49 -2.23 -15.61
C ALA A 58 -18.79 -2.60 -14.86
N ASP A 59 -18.67 -3.26 -13.70
CA ASP A 59 -19.80 -3.57 -12.82
C ASP A 59 -20.28 -2.36 -11.99
N GLY A 60 -19.67 -1.18 -12.18
CA GLY A 60 -20.06 0.07 -11.51
C GLY A 60 -19.51 0.23 -10.09
N THR A 61 -18.59 -0.65 -9.66
CA THR A 61 -17.96 -0.54 -8.35
C THR A 61 -16.99 0.64 -8.33
N ARG A 62 -17.10 1.50 -7.32
CA ARG A 62 -16.17 2.62 -7.12
C ARG A 62 -14.89 2.09 -6.48
N VAL A 63 -13.75 2.37 -7.10
CA VAL A 63 -12.43 1.96 -6.62
C VAL A 63 -11.49 3.15 -6.59
N GLY A 64 -10.62 3.20 -5.58
CA GLY A 64 -9.45 4.08 -5.55
C GLY A 64 -8.20 3.25 -5.26
N VAL A 65 -7.03 3.76 -5.65
CA VAL A 65 -5.74 3.10 -5.42
C VAL A 65 -4.82 4.00 -4.61
N LEU A 66 -4.22 3.42 -3.57
CA LEU A 66 -3.08 4.00 -2.86
C LEU A 66 -1.83 3.26 -3.32
N GLU A 67 -0.92 3.96 -4.00
CA GLU A 67 0.29 3.37 -4.56
C GLU A 67 1.50 3.80 -3.73
N GLY A 68 2.12 2.85 -3.04
CA GLY A 68 3.36 3.08 -2.30
C GLY A 68 4.57 2.75 -3.15
N ASP A 69 5.39 3.75 -3.48
CA ASP A 69 6.69 3.53 -4.14
C ASP A 69 7.77 4.42 -3.49
N VAL A 70 9.01 3.95 -3.49
CA VAL A 70 10.15 4.65 -2.91
C VAL A 70 10.47 5.89 -3.74
N GLN A 71 10.40 5.78 -5.08
CA GLN A 71 10.70 6.90 -5.97
C GLN A 71 10.06 6.72 -7.36
N GLY A 72 9.23 7.68 -7.77
CA GLY A 72 8.65 7.77 -9.10
C GLY A 72 7.14 7.59 -9.12
N SER A 73 6.49 8.08 -10.19
CA SER A 73 5.03 8.03 -10.38
C SER A 73 4.60 6.99 -11.40
N MET A 74 5.52 6.18 -11.94
CA MET A 74 5.25 5.35 -13.13
C MET A 74 4.07 4.39 -12.93
N ASP A 75 3.96 3.73 -11.78
CA ASP A 75 2.85 2.82 -11.50
C ASP A 75 1.55 3.59 -11.27
N ALA A 76 1.59 4.72 -10.55
CA ALA A 76 0.42 5.58 -10.39
C ALA A 76 -0.09 6.17 -11.72
N ASP A 77 0.81 6.62 -12.59
CA ASP A 77 0.48 7.18 -13.91
C ASP A 77 -0.18 6.13 -14.81
N ARG A 78 0.32 4.88 -14.77
CA ARG A 78 -0.30 3.76 -15.48
C ARG A 78 -1.71 3.48 -14.96
N LEU A 79 -1.89 3.44 -13.65
CA LEU A 79 -3.20 3.17 -13.05
C LEU A 79 -4.19 4.34 -13.21
N ALA A 80 -3.70 5.58 -13.29
CA ALA A 80 -4.55 6.75 -13.54
C ALA A 80 -5.26 6.68 -14.90
N THR A 81 -4.71 5.96 -15.88
CA THR A 81 -5.37 5.72 -17.18
C THR A 81 -6.67 4.93 -17.06
N LEU A 82 -6.89 4.23 -15.93
CA LEU A 82 -8.12 3.51 -15.63
C LEU A 82 -9.25 4.45 -15.15
N HIS A 83 -9.00 5.76 -15.08
CA HIS A 83 -9.95 6.79 -14.63
C HIS A 83 -10.48 6.55 -13.21
N VAL A 84 -9.65 5.94 -12.36
CA VAL A 84 -9.88 5.82 -10.91
C VAL A 84 -9.04 6.84 -10.16
N PRO A 85 -9.46 7.30 -8.98
CA PRO A 85 -8.60 8.09 -8.10
C PRO A 85 -7.35 7.28 -7.72
N VAL A 86 -6.18 7.84 -7.97
CA VAL A 86 -4.89 7.25 -7.58
C VAL A 86 -4.14 8.28 -6.73
N VAL A 87 -3.68 7.85 -5.56
CA VAL A 87 -2.82 8.66 -4.68
C VAL A 87 -1.47 7.95 -4.56
N GLN A 88 -0.40 8.64 -4.99
CA GLN A 88 0.97 8.20 -4.80
C GLN A 88 1.42 8.54 -3.37
N LEU A 89 1.92 7.53 -2.66
CA LEU A 89 2.54 7.64 -1.35
C LEU A 89 4.04 7.39 -1.52
N ASN A 90 4.85 8.42 -1.33
CA ASN A 90 6.31 8.31 -1.45
C ASN A 90 6.89 7.82 -0.13
N THR A 91 7.61 6.69 -0.14
CA THR A 91 8.23 6.11 1.07
C THR A 91 9.68 6.56 1.32
N ASP A 92 10.13 7.64 0.67
CA ASP A 92 11.45 8.27 0.89
C ASP A 92 11.62 8.76 2.35
N ASN A 93 12.85 9.16 2.70
CA ASN A 93 13.36 9.61 3.99
C ASN A 93 12.33 10.45 4.76
N GLY A 94 11.75 9.82 5.78
CA GLY A 94 10.59 10.30 6.53
C GLY A 94 9.63 9.16 6.88
N PHE A 95 9.53 8.16 5.99
CA PHE A 95 8.76 6.91 6.13
C PHE A 95 9.65 5.68 6.44
N GLY A 96 10.85 5.90 7.00
CA GLY A 96 11.80 4.83 7.34
C GLY A 96 12.82 4.47 6.25
N GLY A 97 12.73 5.05 5.04
CA GLY A 97 13.68 4.79 3.95
C GLY A 97 13.60 3.35 3.40
N GLU A 98 12.49 2.67 3.68
CA GLU A 98 12.25 1.27 3.33
C GLU A 98 11.16 1.14 2.26
N CYS A 99 11.22 0.04 1.50
CA CYS A 99 10.28 -0.31 0.44
C CYS A 99 8.96 -0.89 1.01
N HIS A 100 8.48 -0.36 2.14
CA HIS A 100 7.24 -0.79 2.78
C HIS A 100 6.42 0.44 3.24
N LEU A 101 5.10 0.29 3.24
CA LEU A 101 4.18 1.28 3.82
C LEU A 101 3.91 0.91 5.27
N ASP A 102 4.09 1.88 6.17
CA ASP A 102 3.60 1.79 7.54
C ASP A 102 2.16 2.37 7.61
N ALA A 103 1.56 2.35 8.80
CA ALA A 103 0.18 2.78 8.99
C ALA A 103 0.00 4.31 9.14
N ASN A 104 1.07 5.10 9.15
CA ASN A 104 1.05 6.54 9.45
C ASN A 104 0.55 7.44 8.30
#